data_AF-A0A933ZBV4-F1
#
_entry.id   AF-A0A933ZBV4-F1
#
_cell.length_a   1.000
_cell.length_b   1.000
_cell.length_c   1.000
_cell.angle_alpha   90.00
_cell.angle_beta   90.00
_cell.angle_gamma   90.00
#
_symmetry.space_group_name_H-M   'P 1'
#
loop_
_entity.id
_entity.type
_entity.pdbx_description
1 polymer ?
#
loop_
_entity_poly.entity_id
_entity_poly.type
_entity_poly.pdbx_seq_one_letter_code
_entity_poly.pdbx_strand_id
1 'polypeptide(L)'
;MKASTLRLEVVMHMGRVRVLFLLVAAGLALVAACGGKVLEERSIVQSGHGGNGTGGPTQGGAGGSSVGGAGGSAAKGGSGLGGAGQGGSVIGPGGAGGAGGAGAGGAAGWAVPSGCIQQYPYDCNPLTNEPCSTAAGEACDISAEPPFFVCYPAPNDAGLGKPCDLANGPFCKATMTCVPNDIDASFHGNCRKFCCSLQDCPAGSAVCAPLSSELGTIGSCE
;
A
#
# COMPACT_ATOMS: atom_id res chain seq x y z
N MET A 1 29.89 19.20 -37.46
CA MET A 1 30.53 18.53 -36.32
C MET A 1 29.47 17.73 -35.57
N LYS A 2 29.23 16.47 -35.96
CA LYS A 2 28.10 15.64 -35.44
C LYS A 2 28.46 14.15 -35.58
N ALA A 3 29.55 13.73 -34.95
CA ALA A 3 30.06 12.35 -35.06
C ALA A 3 30.61 11.75 -33.75
N SER A 4 30.64 12.50 -32.64
CA SER A 4 31.36 12.07 -31.43
C SER A 4 30.47 11.49 -30.32
N THR A 5 29.14 11.60 -30.42
CA THR A 5 28.22 11.21 -29.33
C THR A 5 27.80 9.73 -29.39
N LEU A 6 27.98 9.04 -30.52
CA LEU A 6 27.54 7.64 -30.70
C LEU A 6 28.50 6.60 -30.11
N ARG A 7 29.72 6.97 -29.70
CA ARG A 7 30.71 6.01 -29.17
C ARG A 7 30.57 5.72 -27.68
N LEU A 8 29.81 6.50 -26.91
CA LEU A 8 29.75 6.35 -25.45
C LEU A 8 28.63 5.41 -24.99
N GLU A 9 27.50 5.33 -25.70
CA GLU A 9 26.37 4.45 -25.33
C GLU A 9 26.67 2.97 -25.56
N VAL A 10 27.40 2.63 -26.63
CA VAL A 10 27.75 1.23 -26.95
C VAL A 10 28.69 0.62 -25.90
N VAL A 11 29.59 1.43 -25.32
CA VAL A 11 30.56 0.96 -24.32
C VAL A 11 29.86 0.66 -22.99
N MET A 12 28.86 1.45 -22.60
CA MET A 12 28.12 1.22 -21.35
C MET A 12 27.18 0.01 -21.42
N HIS A 13 26.58 -0.28 -22.59
CA HIS A 13 25.79 -1.51 -22.75
C HIS A 13 26.65 -2.78 -22.75
N MET A 14 27.82 -2.78 -23.37
CA MET A 14 28.71 -3.96 -23.33
C MET A 14 29.27 -4.25 -21.94
N GLY A 15 29.46 -3.24 -21.09
CA GLY A 15 29.92 -3.43 -19.70
C GLY A 15 28.88 -4.14 -18.84
N ARG A 16 27.62 -3.69 -18.89
CA ARG A 16 26.53 -4.28 -18.09
C ARG A 16 26.19 -5.72 -18.53
N VAL A 17 26.24 -6.01 -19.83
CA VAL A 17 25.99 -7.38 -20.35
C VAL A 17 27.08 -8.36 -19.90
N ARG A 18 28.36 -7.95 -19.83
CA ARG A 18 29.45 -8.82 -19.36
C ARG A 18 29.35 -9.17 -17.87
N VAL A 19 28.92 -8.22 -17.04
CA VAL A 19 28.72 -8.47 -15.60
C VAL A 19 27.54 -9.44 -15.38
N LEU A 20 26.45 -9.27 -16.14
CA LEU A 20 25.30 -10.19 -16.06
C LEU A 20 25.69 -11.63 -16.46
N PHE A 21 26.44 -11.80 -17.54
CA PHE A 21 26.91 -13.12 -17.99
C PHE A 21 27.83 -13.81 -16.97
N LEU A 22 28.71 -13.06 -16.30
CA LEU A 22 29.58 -13.62 -15.26
C LEU A 22 28.80 -14.04 -14.01
N LEU A 23 27.77 -13.27 -13.62
CA LEU A 23 26.92 -13.62 -12.47
C LEU A 23 26.03 -14.85 -12.76
N VAL A 24 25.46 -14.97 -13.96
CA VAL A 24 24.68 -16.15 -14.36
C VAL A 24 25.57 -17.40 -14.42
N ALA A 25 26.78 -17.29 -14.97
CA ALA A 25 27.73 -18.42 -15.01
C ALA A 25 28.18 -18.86 -13.61
N ALA A 26 28.43 -17.92 -12.70
CA ALA A 26 28.77 -18.22 -11.31
C ALA A 26 27.59 -18.86 -10.55
N GLY A 27 26.35 -18.40 -10.80
CA GLY A 27 25.14 -18.98 -10.22
C GLY A 27 24.89 -20.42 -10.68
N LEU A 28 25.06 -20.70 -11.98
CA LEU A 28 24.92 -22.07 -12.51
C LEU A 28 25.99 -23.02 -11.95
N ALA A 29 27.21 -22.54 -11.73
CA ALA A 29 28.28 -23.34 -11.13
C ALA A 29 28.01 -23.68 -9.66
N LEU A 30 27.36 -22.80 -8.91
CA LEU A 30 27.00 -23.03 -7.50
C LEU A 30 25.91 -24.11 -7.35
N VAL A 31 24.94 -24.15 -8.28
CA VAL A 31 23.87 -25.18 -8.32
C VAL A 31 24.42 -26.57 -8.63
N ALA A 32 25.48 -26.68 -9.42
CA ALA A 32 26.12 -27.96 -9.74
C ALA A 32 26.98 -28.53 -8.59
N ALA A 33 27.52 -27.68 -7.71
CA ALA A 33 28.39 -28.10 -6.60
C ALA A 33 27.61 -28.53 -5.34
N CYS A 34 26.39 -28.02 -5.15
CA CYS A 34 25.51 -28.41 -4.05
C CYS A 34 24.45 -29.40 -4.53
N GLY A 35 24.91 -30.62 -4.82
CA GLY A 35 24.20 -31.87 -4.65
C GLY A 35 22.68 -31.87 -4.81
N GLY A 36 22.23 -32.39 -5.95
CA GLY A 36 20.88 -32.88 -6.12
C GLY A 36 20.46 -33.80 -4.98
N LYS A 37 19.43 -33.38 -4.24
CA LYS A 37 18.44 -34.32 -3.75
C LYS A 37 17.18 -34.11 -4.58
N VAL A 38 16.96 -35.08 -5.44
CA VAL A 38 15.71 -35.36 -6.14
C VAL A 38 14.56 -35.19 -5.15
N LEU A 39 13.76 -34.13 -5.29
CA LEU A 39 12.41 -34.14 -4.74
C LEU A 39 11.56 -34.94 -5.71
N GLU A 40 11.45 -36.20 -5.33
CA GLU A 40 10.55 -37.24 -5.82
C GLU A 40 9.18 -36.66 -6.16
N GLU A 41 8.73 -36.91 -7.40
CA GLU A 41 7.34 -36.76 -7.84
C GLU A 41 6.42 -37.50 -6.87
N ARG A 42 5.87 -36.80 -5.88
CA ARG A 42 4.63 -37.25 -5.24
C ARG A 42 3.48 -36.85 -6.15
N SER A 43 3.19 -37.76 -7.08
CA SER A 43 1.88 -37.91 -7.70
C SER A 43 0.83 -38.02 -6.58
N ILE A 44 0.15 -36.91 -6.27
CA ILE A 44 -1.03 -36.95 -5.40
C ILE A 44 -2.17 -37.44 -6.26
N VAL A 45 -2.42 -38.73 -6.08
CA VAL A 45 -3.66 -39.44 -6.35
C VAL A 45 -4.86 -38.53 -6.13
N GLN A 46 -5.51 -38.25 -7.24
CA GLN A 46 -6.91 -37.91 -7.36
C GLN A 46 -7.74 -38.94 -6.57
N SER A 47 -8.24 -38.55 -5.40
CA SER A 47 -9.24 -39.31 -4.64
C SER A 47 -10.33 -38.34 -4.21
N GLY A 48 -11.42 -38.37 -4.96
CA GLY A 48 -12.59 -37.55 -4.68
C GLY A 48 -13.19 -37.86 -3.31
N HIS A 49 -13.82 -36.86 -2.72
CA HIS A 49 -14.91 -37.05 -1.77
C HIS A 49 -15.98 -36.03 -2.10
N GLY A 50 -17.07 -36.52 -2.68
CA GLY A 50 -18.32 -35.78 -2.73
C GLY A 50 -18.82 -35.55 -1.30
N GLY A 51 -19.18 -34.30 -1.01
CA GLY A 51 -19.85 -33.90 0.22
C GLY A 51 -21.01 -32.99 -0.14
N ASN A 52 -22.15 -33.61 -0.45
CA ASN A 52 -23.44 -32.93 -0.61
C ASN A 52 -23.94 -32.57 0.80
N GLY A 53 -23.73 -31.33 1.22
CA GLY A 53 -24.19 -30.79 2.51
C GLY A 53 -25.37 -29.85 2.31
N THR A 54 -26.57 -30.40 2.13
CA THR A 54 -27.84 -29.69 2.25
C THR A 54 -28.32 -29.73 3.71
N GLY A 55 -28.56 -28.57 4.31
CA GLY A 55 -29.22 -28.40 5.61
C GLY A 55 -28.50 -27.40 6.50
N GLY A 56 -29.09 -26.31 6.98
CA GLY A 56 -30.45 -25.80 6.91
C GLY A 56 -30.47 -24.37 7.48
N PRO A 57 -31.62 -23.68 7.46
CA PRO A 57 -31.73 -22.30 7.93
C PRO A 57 -31.84 -22.24 9.46
N THR A 58 -30.89 -21.58 10.12
CA THR A 58 -31.10 -21.10 11.49
C THR A 58 -31.86 -19.77 11.46
N GLN A 59 -33.13 -19.89 11.84
CA GLN A 59 -33.99 -18.83 12.34
C GLN A 59 -33.36 -18.06 13.51
N GLY A 60 -33.75 -16.78 13.63
CA GLY A 60 -34.16 -16.26 14.94
C GLY A 60 -33.24 -15.20 15.55
N GLY A 61 -33.51 -13.94 15.23
CA GLY A 61 -32.94 -12.79 15.91
C GLY A 61 -33.78 -11.54 15.68
N ALA A 62 -35.06 -11.58 16.08
CA ALA A 62 -35.90 -10.41 16.20
C ALA A 62 -35.62 -9.73 17.55
N GLY A 63 -35.36 -8.42 17.53
CA GLY A 63 -35.34 -7.62 18.77
C GLY A 63 -34.64 -6.28 18.60
N GLY A 64 -35.42 -5.20 18.56
CA GLY A 64 -34.88 -3.86 18.77
C GLY A 64 -35.55 -2.74 17.96
N SER A 65 -36.86 -2.57 18.07
CA SER A 65 -37.48 -1.29 17.75
C SER A 65 -37.06 -0.25 18.79
N SER A 66 -36.42 0.83 18.35
CA SER A 66 -36.42 2.10 19.09
C SER A 66 -36.89 3.20 18.14
N VAL A 67 -38.21 3.24 17.96
CA VAL A 67 -38.94 4.42 17.49
C VAL A 67 -39.29 5.22 18.74
N GLY A 68 -38.84 6.47 18.83
CA GLY A 68 -39.25 7.37 19.91
C GLY A 68 -38.29 8.52 20.13
N GLY A 69 -38.57 9.67 19.51
CA GLY A 69 -37.82 10.90 19.76
C GLY A 69 -38.18 12.04 18.82
N ALA A 70 -39.47 12.35 18.67
CA ALA A 70 -39.90 13.64 18.14
C ALA A 70 -39.95 14.67 19.29
N GLY A 71 -39.36 15.84 19.05
CA GLY A 71 -39.29 16.98 19.97
C GLY A 71 -37.86 17.53 19.97
N GLY A 72 -37.51 18.54 19.17
CA GLY A 72 -38.16 19.83 19.08
C GLY A 72 -37.48 20.77 20.06
N SER A 73 -36.55 21.59 19.58
CA SER A 73 -36.32 22.98 20.01
C SER A 73 -35.13 23.59 19.26
N ALA A 74 -35.41 24.67 18.55
CA ALA A 74 -34.43 25.58 18.03
C ALA A 74 -33.57 26.15 19.17
N ALA A 75 -32.26 25.89 19.14
CA ALA A 75 -31.29 26.65 19.90
C ALA A 75 -30.47 27.51 18.94
N LYS A 76 -30.67 28.81 19.08
CA LYS A 76 -29.86 29.90 18.53
C LYS A 76 -28.38 29.72 18.87
N GLY A 77 -27.52 30.12 17.93
CA GLY A 77 -26.36 30.98 18.17
C GLY A 77 -25.29 30.47 19.14
N GLY A 78 -24.21 29.93 18.59
CA GLY A 78 -22.92 29.82 19.27
C GLY A 78 -21.81 30.22 18.31
N SER A 79 -21.54 31.52 18.19
CA SER A 79 -20.35 32.07 17.54
C SER A 79 -19.12 31.78 18.39
N GLY A 80 -18.46 30.65 18.11
CA GLY A 80 -17.14 30.32 18.65
C GLY A 80 -16.03 30.95 17.80
N LEU A 81 -15.63 32.17 18.16
CA LEU A 81 -14.35 32.76 17.77
C LEU A 81 -13.26 32.21 18.72
N GLY A 82 -12.18 31.64 18.15
CA GLY A 82 -10.97 31.26 18.88
C GLY A 82 -10.34 29.99 18.27
N GLY A 83 -9.13 29.97 17.74
CA GLY A 83 -8.08 30.99 17.69
C GLY A 83 -7.27 30.92 16.40
N ALA A 84 -6.84 32.08 15.95
CA ALA A 84 -5.82 32.23 14.93
C ALA A 84 -4.46 31.88 15.53
N GLY A 85 -3.93 30.70 15.19
CA GLY A 85 -2.51 30.43 15.35
C GLY A 85 -1.75 31.13 14.23
N GLN A 86 -1.20 32.32 14.50
CA GLN A 86 -0.17 32.91 13.66
C GLN A 86 1.12 32.10 13.83
N GLY A 87 1.39 31.19 12.91
CA GLY A 87 2.71 30.57 12.74
C GLY A 87 3.57 31.46 11.83
N GLY A 88 4.58 32.08 12.43
CA GLY A 88 5.47 33.03 11.78
C GLY A 88 6.30 32.43 10.63
N SER A 89 6.63 33.31 9.69
CA SER A 89 7.60 33.10 8.63
C SER A 89 8.98 32.77 9.24
N VAL A 90 9.50 31.58 8.92
CA VAL A 90 10.91 31.25 9.07
C VAL A 90 11.53 31.08 7.69
N ILE A 91 12.20 32.13 7.23
CA ILE A 91 13.24 32.03 6.22
C ILE A 91 14.53 31.67 6.98
N GLY A 92 14.96 30.41 6.91
CA GLY A 92 16.23 29.94 7.48
C GLY A 92 16.38 28.41 7.40
N PRO A 93 17.57 27.88 7.03
CA PRO A 93 17.75 26.45 6.77
C PRO A 93 17.94 25.68 8.09
N GLY A 94 17.19 24.60 8.26
CA GLY A 94 17.32 23.68 9.41
C GLY A 94 16.09 23.65 10.32
N GLY A 95 14.95 23.20 9.79
CA GLY A 95 13.79 22.85 10.60
C GLY A 95 13.97 21.47 11.22
N ALA A 96 14.12 21.42 12.55
CA ALA A 96 14.10 20.18 13.32
C ALA A 96 12.78 19.44 13.10
N GLY A 97 12.86 18.15 12.79
CA GLY A 97 11.70 17.28 12.60
C GLY A 97 10.76 17.33 13.79
N GLY A 98 9.48 17.63 13.51
CA GLY A 98 8.42 17.47 14.49
C GLY A 98 8.36 16.00 14.90
N ALA A 99 8.47 15.74 16.20
CA ALA A 99 8.31 14.42 16.77
C ALA A 99 6.92 13.89 16.41
N GLY A 100 6.87 12.83 15.59
CA GLY A 100 5.66 12.06 15.34
C GLY A 100 5.13 11.56 16.67
N GLY A 101 3.89 11.97 17.01
CA GLY A 101 3.22 11.48 18.20
C GLY A 101 3.01 9.98 18.06
N ALA A 102 3.69 9.20 18.91
CA ALA A 102 3.41 7.78 19.06
C ALA A 102 1.99 7.64 19.64
N GLY A 103 1.01 7.45 18.77
CA GLY A 103 -0.38 7.16 19.13
C GLY A 103 -0.47 5.77 19.75
N ALA A 104 -0.35 5.70 21.07
CA ALA A 104 -0.55 4.48 21.82
C ALA A 104 -2.04 4.07 21.82
N GLY A 105 -2.33 2.93 21.20
CA GLY A 105 -3.32 1.97 21.69
C GLY A 105 -4.75 2.08 21.14
N GLY A 106 -5.07 1.15 20.23
CA GLY A 106 -6.40 0.52 20.18
C GLY A 106 -7.44 1.22 19.32
N ALA A 107 -7.22 1.33 18.01
CA ALA A 107 -8.25 1.85 17.13
C ALA A 107 -9.27 0.79 16.73
N ALA A 108 -10.34 0.67 17.52
CA ALA A 108 -11.57 -0.06 17.15
C ALA A 108 -12.36 0.60 15.98
N GLY A 109 -11.75 1.49 15.19
CA GLY A 109 -12.42 2.29 14.16
C GLY A 109 -11.91 2.14 12.73
N TRP A 110 -10.72 1.54 12.53
CA TRP A 110 -10.07 1.48 11.20
C TRP A 110 -10.03 0.08 10.60
N ALA A 111 -10.90 -0.82 11.06
CA ALA A 111 -10.90 -2.21 10.61
C ALA A 111 -10.98 -2.29 9.08
N VAL A 112 -9.97 -2.92 8.49
CA VAL A 112 -9.97 -3.25 7.06
C VAL A 112 -10.87 -4.48 6.86
N PRO A 113 -11.61 -4.61 5.74
CA PRO A 113 -12.41 -5.80 5.47
C PRO A 113 -11.61 -7.09 5.71
N SER A 114 -12.25 -8.09 6.32
CA SER A 114 -11.61 -9.36 6.66
C SER A 114 -10.99 -10.00 5.41
N GLY A 115 -9.72 -10.39 5.50
CA GLY A 115 -8.97 -11.01 4.40
C GLY A 115 -8.24 -10.02 3.49
N CYS A 116 -8.56 -8.73 3.56
CA CYS A 116 -7.86 -7.71 2.79
C CYS A 116 -6.42 -7.53 3.28
N ILE A 117 -6.26 -7.24 4.57
CA ILE A 117 -4.95 -7.26 5.22
C ILE A 117 -4.89 -8.49 6.12
N GLN A 118 -3.91 -9.36 5.92
CA GLN A 118 -3.62 -10.47 6.85
C GLN A 118 -3.23 -9.91 8.22
N GLN A 119 -3.30 -10.72 9.29
CA GLN A 119 -3.21 -10.31 10.72
C GLN A 119 -1.86 -9.70 11.19
N TYR A 120 -1.19 -8.93 10.36
CA TYR A 120 -0.03 -8.16 10.72
C TYR A 120 -0.41 -6.88 11.48
N PRO A 121 0.49 -6.35 12.33
CA PRO A 121 0.32 -5.02 12.88
C PRO A 121 0.35 -3.98 11.74
N TYR A 122 -0.64 -3.10 11.76
CA TYR A 122 -0.73 -1.90 10.93
C TYR A 122 -1.17 -0.73 11.81
N ASP A 123 -0.60 0.44 11.57
CA ASP A 123 -0.93 1.65 12.35
C ASP A 123 -2.08 2.45 11.71
N CYS A 124 -2.34 2.21 10.43
CA CYS A 124 -3.35 2.91 9.66
C CYS A 124 -4.03 2.01 8.62
N ASN A 125 -5.21 2.42 8.18
CA ASN A 125 -6.01 1.79 7.13
C ASN A 125 -5.73 2.48 5.79
N PRO A 126 -5.04 1.81 4.84
CA PRO A 126 -4.67 2.39 3.56
C PRO A 126 -5.87 2.68 2.64
N LEU A 127 -7.05 2.09 2.86
CA LEU A 127 -8.23 2.35 2.04
C LEU A 127 -8.94 3.65 2.42
N THR A 128 -8.89 4.01 3.71
CA THR A 128 -9.60 5.18 4.27
C THR A 128 -8.66 6.30 4.69
N ASN A 129 -7.34 6.05 4.69
CA ASN A 129 -6.29 6.92 5.21
C ASN A 129 -6.27 7.11 6.73
N GLU A 130 -7.10 6.40 7.48
CA GLU A 130 -7.26 6.67 8.90
C GLU A 130 -6.29 5.84 9.76
N PRO A 131 -5.71 6.37 10.85
CA PRO A 131 -5.97 7.67 11.48
C PRO A 131 -5.15 8.84 10.92
N CYS A 132 -4.50 8.69 9.77
CA CYS A 132 -3.59 9.72 9.25
C CYS A 132 -4.35 11.02 8.91
N SER A 133 -3.72 12.16 9.21
CA SER A 133 -4.31 13.46 9.00
C SER A 133 -4.25 13.89 7.53
N THR A 134 -5.34 13.60 6.79
CA THR A 134 -5.51 14.09 5.41
C THR A 134 -5.42 15.62 5.33
N ALA A 135 -5.88 16.33 6.35
CA ALA A 135 -5.79 17.79 6.43
C ALA A 135 -4.35 18.31 6.58
N ALA A 136 -3.47 17.52 7.21
CA ALA A 136 -2.04 17.82 7.30
C ALA A 136 -1.24 17.29 6.09
N GLY A 137 -1.88 16.59 5.16
CA GLY A 137 -1.24 15.98 3.99
C GLY A 137 -0.53 14.66 4.29
N GLU A 138 -0.90 13.96 5.35
CA GLU A 138 -0.37 12.62 5.67
C GLU A 138 -1.06 11.55 4.82
N ALA A 139 -0.32 10.47 4.52
CA ALA A 139 -0.84 9.32 3.79
C ALA A 139 -0.49 8.01 4.49
N CYS A 140 -1.47 7.12 4.63
CA CYS A 140 -1.26 5.75 5.03
C CYS A 140 -0.70 4.95 3.84
N ASP A 141 0.58 4.58 3.90
CA ASP A 141 1.24 3.82 2.82
C ASP A 141 2.10 2.68 3.40
N ILE A 142 2.61 1.84 2.51
CA ILE A 142 3.38 0.64 2.83
C ILE A 142 4.76 0.99 3.41
N SER A 143 5.12 0.32 4.50
CA SER A 143 6.45 0.35 5.12
C SER A 143 7.22 -0.94 4.83
N ALA A 144 8.54 -0.84 4.72
CA ALA A 144 9.42 -2.00 4.55
C ALA A 144 9.53 -2.86 5.82
N GLU A 145 9.22 -2.28 6.99
CA GLU A 145 9.28 -2.94 8.29
C GLU A 145 7.92 -2.85 9.00
N PRO A 146 7.56 -3.85 9.84
CA PRO A 146 6.36 -3.75 10.67
C PRO A 146 6.38 -2.49 11.54
N PRO A 147 5.25 -1.78 11.68
CA PRO A 147 3.95 -2.09 11.08
C PRO A 147 3.92 -1.83 9.56
N PHE A 148 3.28 -2.74 8.81
CA PHE A 148 3.35 -2.72 7.33
C PHE A 148 2.66 -1.52 6.68
N PHE A 149 1.76 -0.86 7.41
CA PHE A 149 1.15 0.39 6.99
C PHE A 149 1.35 1.44 8.07
N VAL A 150 1.90 2.59 7.70
CA VAL A 150 2.19 3.71 8.59
C VAL A 150 1.73 5.03 7.96
N CYS A 151 1.46 6.01 8.81
CA CYS A 151 1.20 7.37 8.37
C CYS A 151 2.51 8.06 8.00
N TYR A 152 2.75 8.23 6.70
CA TYR A 152 3.86 9.03 6.20
C TYR A 152 3.54 10.53 6.31
N PRO A 153 4.49 11.34 6.81
CA PRO A 153 4.30 12.78 6.91
C PRO A 153 4.21 13.42 5.53
N ALA A 154 3.61 14.61 5.45
CA ALA A 154 3.58 15.42 4.22
C ALA A 154 5.00 15.78 3.70
N PRO A 155 5.16 16.05 2.39
CA PRO A 155 4.11 16.15 1.36
C PRO A 155 3.75 14.82 0.69
N ASN A 156 2.44 14.54 0.60
CA ASN A 156 1.87 13.40 -0.15
C ASN A 156 0.81 13.93 -1.13
N ASP A 157 1.24 14.48 -2.27
CA ASP A 157 0.40 15.24 -3.20
C ASP A 157 0.28 14.62 -4.60
N ALA A 158 1.05 13.58 -4.92
CA ALA A 158 0.97 12.91 -6.20
C ALA A 158 -0.36 12.15 -6.35
N GLY A 159 -1.15 12.54 -7.36
CA GLY A 159 -2.45 11.93 -7.67
C GLY A 159 -2.35 10.63 -8.48
N LEU A 160 -3.52 10.02 -8.75
CA LEU A 160 -3.61 8.76 -9.51
C LEU A 160 -2.88 8.85 -10.85
N GLY A 161 -2.02 7.85 -11.12
CA GLY A 161 -1.24 7.74 -12.34
C GLY A 161 -0.11 8.77 -12.48
N LYS A 162 0.16 9.58 -11.46
CA LYS A 162 1.32 10.47 -11.45
C LYS A 162 2.58 9.71 -11.03
N PRO A 163 3.77 10.11 -11.54
CA PRO A 163 5.03 9.54 -11.09
C PRO A 163 5.21 9.71 -9.59
N CYS A 164 5.87 8.73 -8.96
CA CYS A 164 6.24 8.75 -7.55
C CYS A 164 7.61 8.10 -7.33
N ASP A 165 8.24 8.41 -6.20
CA ASP A 165 9.51 7.81 -5.77
C ASP A 165 9.43 7.50 -4.26
N LEU A 166 9.51 6.22 -3.88
CA LEU A 166 9.43 5.80 -2.48
C LEU A 166 10.63 6.27 -1.63
N ALA A 167 11.75 6.64 -2.25
CA ALA A 167 12.95 7.11 -1.55
C ALA A 167 13.00 8.64 -1.43
N ASN A 168 12.66 9.37 -2.51
CA ASN A 168 12.88 10.82 -2.58
C ASN A 168 11.61 11.65 -2.79
N GLY A 169 10.47 11.01 -3.03
CA GLY A 169 9.26 11.69 -3.49
C GLY A 169 9.33 12.12 -4.97
N PRO A 170 8.22 12.57 -5.55
CA PRO A 170 6.96 12.89 -4.89
C PRO A 170 6.24 11.63 -4.36
N PHE A 171 5.56 11.77 -3.23
CA PHE A 171 4.84 10.68 -2.58
C PHE A 171 3.35 10.71 -2.93
N CYS A 172 2.74 9.54 -2.94
CA CYS A 172 1.35 9.39 -3.35
C CYS A 172 0.40 9.92 -2.29
N LYS A 173 -0.64 10.61 -2.72
CA LYS A 173 -1.68 11.11 -1.81
C LYS A 173 -2.38 9.97 -1.06
N ALA A 174 -3.06 10.34 0.02
CA ALA A 174 -3.96 9.48 0.78
C ALA A 174 -4.78 8.51 -0.09
N THR A 175 -4.90 7.26 0.36
CA THR A 175 -5.57 6.13 -0.32
C THR A 175 -4.87 5.61 -1.59
N MET A 176 -3.61 5.97 -1.80
CA MET A 176 -2.79 5.53 -2.92
C MET A 176 -1.43 5.04 -2.46
N THR A 177 -0.79 4.23 -3.29
CA THR A 177 0.55 3.70 -3.09
C THR A 177 1.39 3.86 -4.34
N CYS A 178 2.71 3.93 -4.17
CA CYS A 178 3.63 4.00 -5.29
C CYS A 178 3.96 2.59 -5.80
N VAL A 179 3.42 2.23 -6.97
CA VAL A 179 3.68 0.93 -7.60
C VAL A 179 4.85 1.09 -8.57
N PRO A 180 6.01 0.43 -8.33
CA PRO A 180 7.17 0.50 -9.23
C PRO A 180 6.80 0.03 -10.63
N ASN A 181 7.38 0.66 -11.66
CA ASN A 181 7.24 0.14 -13.01
C ASN A 181 8.26 -1.00 -13.20
N ASP A 182 7.83 -2.17 -13.72
CA ASP A 182 8.62 -3.41 -13.86
C ASP A 182 9.98 -3.29 -14.57
N ILE A 183 10.23 -2.16 -15.21
CA ILE A 183 11.36 -1.94 -16.11
C ILE A 183 12.62 -1.58 -15.32
N ASP A 184 12.47 -1.03 -14.12
CA ASP A 184 13.59 -0.53 -13.34
C ASP A 184 13.47 -1.04 -11.90
N ALA A 185 14.52 -1.68 -11.36
CA ALA A 185 14.64 -2.00 -9.93
C ALA A 185 14.78 -0.74 -9.04
N SER A 186 14.25 0.38 -9.53
CA SER A 186 14.26 1.68 -8.88
C SER A 186 12.98 1.84 -8.08
N PHE A 187 13.05 2.64 -7.03
CA PHE A 187 11.92 3.04 -6.21
C PHE A 187 10.92 3.96 -6.95
N HIS A 188 11.01 4.05 -8.29
CA HIS A 188 10.21 4.92 -9.13
C HIS A 188 9.01 4.17 -9.70
N GLY A 189 7.83 4.79 -9.55
CA GLY A 189 6.58 4.16 -9.92
C GLY A 189 5.54 5.17 -10.37
N ASN A 190 4.30 4.71 -10.39
CA ASN A 190 3.14 5.57 -10.52
C ASN A 190 2.17 5.34 -9.36
N CYS A 191 1.52 6.41 -8.90
CA CYS A 191 0.54 6.29 -7.83
C CYS A 191 -0.68 5.50 -8.29
N ARG A 192 -1.01 4.43 -7.56
CA ARG A 192 -2.20 3.60 -7.77
C ARG A 192 -3.07 3.61 -6.52
N LYS A 193 -4.38 3.48 -6.71
CA LYS A 193 -5.33 3.40 -5.59
C LYS A 193 -5.22 2.03 -4.92
N PHE A 194 -5.21 2.00 -3.59
CA PHE A 194 -5.32 0.74 -2.85
C PHE A 194 -6.69 0.09 -3.06
N CYS A 195 -6.75 -1.23 -3.08
CA CYS A 195 -7.98 -2.00 -3.19
C CYS A 195 -7.89 -3.31 -2.42
N CYS A 196 -9.04 -3.85 -1.99
CA CYS A 196 -9.15 -5.23 -1.52
C CYS A 196 -9.80 -6.12 -2.59
N SER A 197 -10.53 -5.49 -3.50
CA SER A 197 -11.38 -6.10 -4.51
C SER A 197 -11.54 -5.14 -5.69
N LEU A 198 -12.06 -5.63 -6.82
CA LEU A 198 -12.31 -4.79 -7.99
C LEU A 198 -13.34 -3.66 -7.71
N GLN A 199 -14.21 -3.85 -6.73
CA GLN A 199 -15.23 -2.87 -6.34
C GLN A 199 -14.62 -1.60 -5.71
N ASP A 200 -13.41 -1.68 -5.17
CA ASP A 200 -12.71 -0.53 -4.58
C ASP A 200 -12.06 0.36 -5.65
N CYS A 201 -11.95 -0.17 -6.88
CA CYS A 201 -11.27 0.47 -7.99
C CYS A 201 -12.17 1.42 -8.78
N PRO A 202 -11.59 2.49 -9.37
CA PRO A 202 -12.34 3.37 -10.25
C PRO A 202 -12.85 2.60 -11.47
N ALA A 203 -13.95 3.10 -12.04
CA ALA A 203 -14.50 2.52 -13.26
C ALA A 203 -13.43 2.49 -14.36
N GLY A 204 -13.27 1.33 -15.00
CA GLY A 204 -12.27 1.10 -16.05
C GLY A 204 -11.01 0.37 -15.59
N SER A 205 -10.79 0.17 -14.29
CA SER A 205 -9.77 -0.77 -13.81
C SER A 205 -10.12 -2.20 -14.20
N ALA A 206 -9.11 -2.96 -14.61
CA ALA A 206 -9.25 -4.36 -15.03
C ALA A 206 -9.09 -5.32 -13.84
N VAL A 207 -8.26 -4.95 -12.85
CA VAL A 207 -7.92 -5.83 -11.75
C VAL A 207 -7.56 -5.05 -10.48
N CYS A 208 -7.81 -5.67 -9.33
CA CYS A 208 -7.15 -5.32 -8.07
C CYS A 208 -5.96 -6.29 -7.90
N ALA A 209 -4.76 -5.84 -8.27
CA ALA A 209 -3.56 -6.68 -8.26
C ALA A 209 -2.96 -6.70 -6.85
N PRO A 210 -2.86 -7.86 -6.16
CA PRO A 210 -2.30 -7.92 -4.81
C PRO A 210 -0.87 -7.38 -4.75
N LEU A 211 -0.54 -6.58 -3.74
CA LEU A 211 0.80 -6.00 -3.58
C LEU A 211 1.84 -7.07 -3.20
N SER A 212 1.42 -8.02 -2.38
CA SER A 212 2.20 -9.20 -1.99
C SER A 212 1.23 -10.28 -1.51
N SER A 213 1.55 -11.55 -1.80
CA SER A 213 0.78 -12.68 -1.25
C SER A 213 0.84 -12.75 0.27
N GLU A 214 1.85 -12.14 0.90
CA GLU A 214 2.00 -12.09 2.35
C GLU A 214 0.98 -11.12 2.98
N LEU A 215 0.64 -10.02 2.32
CA LEU A 215 -0.24 -8.99 2.88
C LEU A 215 -1.74 -9.34 2.77
N GLY A 216 -2.11 -10.38 2.03
CA GLY A 216 -3.50 -10.79 1.83
C GLY A 216 -4.03 -10.40 0.46
N THR A 217 -5.29 -9.97 0.39
CA THR A 217 -5.90 -9.50 -0.87
C THR A 217 -5.71 -8.01 -1.11
N ILE A 218 -5.04 -7.28 -0.22
CA ILE A 218 -4.74 -5.88 -0.43
C ILE A 218 -3.80 -5.71 -1.62
N GLY A 219 -4.22 -4.82 -2.51
CA GLY A 219 -3.65 -4.63 -3.82
C GLY A 219 -3.67 -3.18 -4.27
N SER A 220 -3.30 -3.00 -5.53
CA SER A 220 -3.44 -1.76 -6.28
C SER A 220 -4.35 -1.94 -7.48
N CYS A 221 -5.15 -0.90 -7.79
CA CYS A 221 -5.98 -0.87 -8.99
C CYS A 221 -5.13 -0.65 -10.24
N GLU A 222 -5.28 -1.55 -11.21
CA GLU A 222 -4.62 -1.50 -12.53
C GLU A 222 -5.62 -1.41 -13.67
#